data_AF-A0A2B4RF07-F1
#
_entry.id   AF-A0A2B4RF07-F1
#
_cell.length_a   1.000
_cell.length_b   1.000
_cell.length_c   1.000
_cell.angle_alpha   90.00
_cell.angle_beta   90.00
_cell.angle_gamma   90.00
#
_symmetry.space_group_name_H-M   'P 1'
#
loop_
_entity.id
_entity.type
_entity.pdbx_description
1 polymer ?
#
loop_
_entity_poly.entity_id
_entity_poly.type
_entity_poly.pdbx_seq_one_letter_code
_entity_poly.pdbx_strand_id
1 'polypeptide(L)'
;MIGTFRLNKGEVIQILVGQEGGVHINRWSSGGGGGTFVVRGANTPLIIAGGGGGSVSATSRHEGCDASTNTTGNPGYKSWPGGSNGHGAQTAGDGRSGGGGGGFNSNGRSGKKFNGTKGWGGEGGKGFVQGGLGGRSMNNGIDGGFGGGGGGGGGGYSGGRSGAGIDDCCGGGGGSYNDGNNQDNECCYNTVGYGQVTITFLK
;
A
#
# COMPACT_ATOMS: atom_id res chain seq x y z
N MET A 1 -12.89 3.22 -7.43
CA MET A 1 -12.13 3.73 -8.58
C MET A 1 -12.51 3.01 -9.84
N ILE A 2 -12.89 3.77 -10.87
CA ILE A 2 -13.38 3.28 -12.16
C ILE A 2 -12.71 4.12 -13.25
N GLY A 3 -12.37 3.49 -14.38
CA GLY A 3 -11.87 4.16 -15.56
C GLY A 3 -12.16 3.34 -16.81
N THR A 4 -12.33 4.03 -17.93
CA THR A 4 -12.51 3.41 -19.25
C THR A 4 -11.21 3.45 -20.04
N PHE A 5 -10.80 2.31 -20.56
CA PHE A 5 -9.53 2.14 -21.26
C PHE A 5 -9.74 1.56 -22.65
N ARG A 6 -8.97 2.04 -23.63
CA ARG A 6 -8.85 1.37 -24.93
C ARG A 6 -7.77 0.30 -24.84
N LEU A 7 -8.16 -0.94 -25.11
CA LEU A 7 -7.27 -2.09 -25.16
C LEU A 7 -7.17 -2.58 -26.60
N ASN A 8 -5.97 -3.01 -26.99
CA ASN A 8 -5.76 -3.63 -28.30
C ASN A 8 -5.91 -5.14 -28.22
N LYS A 9 -6.39 -5.76 -29.30
CA LYS A 9 -6.45 -7.23 -29.39
C LYS A 9 -5.05 -7.81 -29.22
N GLY A 10 -4.91 -8.80 -28.34
CA GLY A 10 -3.64 -9.47 -28.06
C GLY A 10 -2.74 -8.75 -27.03
N GLU A 11 -3.19 -7.61 -26.49
CA GLU A 11 -2.49 -6.92 -25.41
C GLU A 11 -2.56 -7.73 -24.10
N VAL A 12 -1.45 -7.78 -23.35
CA VAL A 12 -1.37 -8.46 -22.06
C VAL A 12 -1.65 -7.47 -20.93
N ILE A 13 -2.63 -7.80 -20.09
CA ILE A 13 -2.96 -7.04 -18.88
C ILE A 13 -2.58 -7.89 -17.66
N GLN A 14 -1.69 -7.35 -16.83
CA GLN A 14 -1.33 -7.93 -15.54
C GLN A 14 -2.23 -7.37 -14.45
N ILE A 15 -2.74 -8.27 -13.61
CA ILE A 15 -3.63 -7.92 -12.51
C ILE A 15 -3.04 -8.51 -11.23
N LEU A 16 -2.86 -7.64 -10.24
CA LEU A 16 -2.49 -8.02 -8.87
C LEU A 16 -3.56 -7.48 -7.95
N VAL A 17 -4.25 -8.35 -7.22
CA VAL A 17 -5.38 -7.96 -6.36
C VAL A 17 -4.91 -7.91 -4.91
N GLY A 18 -4.93 -6.71 -4.33
CA GLY A 18 -4.45 -6.46 -2.98
C GLY A 18 -5.37 -7.08 -1.92
N GLN A 19 -4.78 -7.73 -0.92
CA GLN A 19 -5.45 -8.29 0.24
C GLN A 19 -5.23 -7.44 1.50
N GLU A 20 -6.02 -7.72 2.53
CA GLU A 20 -5.80 -7.13 3.86
C GLU A 20 -4.44 -7.56 4.42
N GLY A 21 -3.77 -6.67 5.15
CA GLY A 21 -2.57 -7.05 5.90
C GLY A 21 -2.91 -8.00 7.05
N GLY A 22 -1.94 -8.78 7.50
CA GLY A 22 -2.10 -9.65 8.65
C GLY A 22 -2.51 -8.86 9.90
N VAL A 23 -3.40 -9.43 10.71
CA VAL A 23 -3.86 -8.86 11.98
C VAL A 23 -3.37 -9.74 13.12
N HIS A 24 -2.72 -9.13 14.12
CA HIS A 24 -2.30 -9.88 15.29
C HIS A 24 -3.40 -9.91 16.34
N ILE A 25 -3.85 -11.11 16.71
CA ILE A 25 -4.95 -11.31 17.67
C ILE A 25 -4.55 -10.98 19.12
N ASN A 26 -3.25 -11.10 19.46
CA ASN A 26 -2.75 -10.96 20.84
C ASN A 26 -1.91 -9.68 21.10
N ARG A 27 -1.80 -8.79 20.10
CA ARG A 27 -1.05 -7.52 20.19
C ARG A 27 -1.74 -6.51 19.31
N TRP A 28 -1.71 -5.25 19.71
CA TRP A 28 -2.45 -4.17 19.07
C TRP A 28 -1.84 -3.71 17.74
N SER A 29 -1.36 -4.58 16.85
CA SER A 29 -0.74 -4.17 15.58
C SER A 29 -1.20 -4.96 14.35
N SER A 30 -1.33 -4.28 13.20
CA SER A 30 -1.67 -4.88 11.90
C SER A 30 -0.68 -4.49 10.79
N GLY A 31 -0.60 -5.32 9.75
CA GLY A 31 0.17 -5.06 8.53
C GLY A 31 -0.55 -4.07 7.62
N GLY A 32 0.19 -3.42 6.72
CA GLY A 32 -0.41 -2.58 5.68
C GLY A 32 -1.15 -3.44 4.66
N GLY A 33 -2.31 -2.98 4.22
CA GLY A 33 -3.07 -3.58 3.13
C GLY A 33 -2.34 -3.48 1.80
N GLY A 34 -2.61 -4.43 0.91
CA GLY A 34 -2.02 -4.46 -0.42
C GLY A 34 -2.71 -3.52 -1.40
N GLY A 35 -1.95 -3.01 -2.37
CA GLY A 35 -2.51 -2.28 -3.51
C GLY A 35 -3.14 -3.24 -4.53
N THR A 36 -4.13 -2.76 -5.27
CA THR A 36 -4.72 -3.49 -6.41
C THR A 36 -4.28 -2.83 -7.71
N PHE A 37 -3.64 -3.58 -8.60
CA PHE A 37 -2.97 -3.08 -9.79
C PHE A 37 -3.58 -3.69 -11.04
N VAL A 38 -3.88 -2.86 -12.03
CA VAL A 38 -4.20 -3.25 -13.40
C VAL A 38 -3.22 -2.55 -14.32
N VAL A 39 -2.35 -3.32 -14.97
CA VAL A 39 -1.15 -2.82 -15.64
C VAL A 39 -1.05 -3.41 -17.04
N ARG A 40 -0.86 -2.55 -18.03
CA ARG A 40 -0.54 -2.94 -19.41
C ARG A 40 0.91 -3.38 -19.52
N GLY A 41 1.12 -4.55 -20.14
CA GLY A 41 2.46 -5.11 -20.28
C GLY A 41 3.12 -5.32 -18.92
N ALA A 42 4.38 -4.91 -18.77
CA ALA A 42 5.13 -5.08 -17.53
C ALA A 42 5.10 -3.88 -16.58
N ASN A 43 4.88 -2.66 -17.10
CA ASN A 43 5.18 -1.43 -16.35
C ASN A 43 4.36 -0.20 -16.77
N THR A 44 3.25 -0.35 -17.50
CA THR A 44 2.38 0.79 -17.84
C THR A 44 1.09 0.71 -17.02
N PRO A 45 0.98 1.46 -15.91
CA PRO A 45 -0.21 1.38 -15.06
C PRO A 45 -1.43 1.93 -15.79
N LEU A 46 -2.57 1.23 -15.73
CA LEU A 46 -3.85 1.73 -16.21
C LEU A 46 -4.65 2.31 -15.05
N ILE A 47 -4.84 1.49 -14.01
CA ILE A 47 -5.53 1.87 -12.78
C ILE A 47 -4.95 1.09 -11.60
N ILE A 48 -4.71 1.79 -10.49
CA ILE A 48 -4.12 1.23 -9.27
C ILE A 48 -4.83 1.79 -8.06
N ALA A 49 -5.51 0.95 -7.27
CA ALA A 49 -6.06 1.33 -5.98
C ALA A 49 -5.03 1.11 -4.87
N GLY A 50 -4.78 2.14 -4.07
CA GLY A 50 -3.96 2.02 -2.86
C GLY A 50 -4.63 1.14 -1.80
N GLY A 51 -3.82 0.47 -0.98
CA GLY A 51 -4.23 -0.24 0.21
C GLY A 51 -4.16 0.65 1.46
N GLY A 52 -4.92 0.31 2.50
CA GLY A 52 -4.86 1.01 3.79
C GLY A 52 -3.55 0.73 4.55
N GLY A 53 -3.17 1.64 5.45
CA GLY A 53 -2.05 1.45 6.37
C GLY A 53 -2.41 0.56 7.55
N GLY A 54 -1.40 -0.12 8.11
CA GLY A 54 -1.52 -0.88 9.34
C GLY A 54 -1.52 0.03 10.57
N SER A 55 -2.11 -0.42 11.67
CA SER A 55 -2.31 0.38 12.87
C SER A 55 -1.54 -0.18 14.06
N VAL A 56 -1.22 0.66 15.04
CA VAL A 56 -0.74 0.25 16.37
C VAL A 56 -1.60 0.92 17.44
N SER A 57 -2.32 0.13 18.25
CA SER A 57 -3.18 0.60 19.36
C SER A 57 -4.09 1.77 18.96
N ALA A 58 -4.74 1.67 17.80
CA ALA A 58 -5.60 2.75 17.30
C ALA A 58 -6.80 2.96 18.24
N THR A 59 -6.88 4.15 18.83
CA THR A 59 -8.01 4.54 19.69
C THR A 59 -9.09 5.25 18.90
N SER A 60 -8.74 5.76 17.72
CA SER A 60 -9.65 6.37 16.75
C SER A 60 -9.22 6.06 15.32
N ARG A 61 -10.15 6.19 14.38
CA ARG A 61 -9.84 6.15 12.94
C ARG A 61 -9.18 7.48 12.56
N HIS A 62 -8.11 7.40 11.76
CA HIS A 62 -7.45 8.58 11.19
C HIS A 62 -7.44 8.45 9.66
N GLU A 63 -7.93 9.47 8.96
CA GLU A 63 -8.06 9.46 7.49
C GLU A 63 -6.70 9.22 6.79
N GLY A 64 -5.60 9.67 7.40
CA GLY A 64 -4.26 9.44 6.88
C GLY A 64 -3.89 7.94 6.80
N CYS A 65 -4.55 7.06 7.56
CA CYS A 65 -4.35 5.62 7.46
C CYS A 65 -5.08 5.00 6.27
N ASP A 66 -6.12 5.65 5.76
CA ASP A 66 -6.88 5.17 4.61
C ASP A 66 -6.07 5.34 3.33
N ALA A 67 -6.41 4.56 2.30
CA ALA A 67 -5.82 4.72 0.98
C ALA A 67 -6.12 6.12 0.41
N SER A 68 -5.19 6.65 -0.37
CA SER A 68 -5.37 7.94 -1.04
C SER A 68 -5.93 7.73 -2.43
N THR A 69 -6.90 8.54 -2.84
CA THR A 69 -7.33 8.64 -4.25
C THR A 69 -6.31 9.41 -5.10
N ASN A 70 -5.35 10.10 -4.45
CA ASN A 70 -4.25 10.78 -5.11
C ASN A 70 -3.05 9.83 -5.32
N THR A 71 -2.15 10.22 -6.20
CA THR A 71 -0.93 9.47 -6.55
C THR A 71 0.09 9.36 -5.42
N THR A 72 0.08 10.29 -4.48
CA THR A 72 0.98 10.29 -3.31
C THR A 72 0.41 9.41 -2.20
N GLY A 73 1.28 8.59 -1.60
CA GLY A 73 0.93 7.80 -0.43
C GLY A 73 0.71 8.70 0.80
N ASN A 74 -0.25 8.34 1.62
CA ASN A 74 -0.57 9.10 2.82
C ASN A 74 0.53 8.97 3.88
N PRO A 75 0.68 9.99 4.75
CA PRO A 75 1.63 9.96 5.84
C PRO A 75 1.19 9.05 7.00
N GLY A 76 -0.09 8.72 7.13
CA GLY A 76 -0.63 8.10 8.33
C GLY A 76 -0.91 9.12 9.43
N TYR A 77 -0.84 8.69 10.69
CA TYR A 77 -1.05 9.55 11.85
C TYR A 77 0.17 9.52 12.79
N LYS A 78 0.60 10.70 13.24
CA LYS A 78 1.87 10.91 13.98
C LYS A 78 3.07 10.24 13.28
N SER A 79 3.18 10.47 11.98
CA SER A 79 4.20 9.83 11.14
C SER A 79 4.77 10.82 10.09
N TRP A 80 5.53 10.31 9.13
CA TRP A 80 6.26 11.08 8.12
C TRP A 80 5.56 11.03 6.75
N PRO A 81 5.98 11.84 5.75
CA PRO A 81 5.41 11.76 4.41
C PRO A 81 5.48 10.34 3.80
N GLY A 82 4.42 9.94 3.09
CA GLY A 82 4.42 8.73 2.28
C GLY A 82 5.32 8.86 1.04
N GLY A 83 5.33 7.81 0.22
CA GLY A 83 6.00 7.82 -1.07
C GLY A 83 5.27 8.71 -2.08
N SER A 84 5.98 9.11 -3.13
CA SER A 84 5.45 9.93 -4.23
C SER A 84 6.02 9.47 -5.57
N ASN A 85 5.42 9.91 -6.68
CA ASN A 85 5.89 9.63 -8.04
C ASN A 85 6.07 8.12 -8.35
N GLY A 86 5.19 7.30 -7.79
CA GLY A 86 5.23 5.86 -7.99
C GLY A 86 6.20 5.13 -7.04
N HIS A 87 6.88 5.84 -6.13
CA HIS A 87 7.87 5.23 -5.24
C HIS A 87 7.26 4.76 -3.92
N GLY A 88 7.85 3.72 -3.34
CA GLY A 88 7.55 3.28 -1.98
C GLY A 88 8.00 4.30 -0.93
N ALA A 89 7.43 4.24 0.28
CA ALA A 89 7.76 5.17 1.35
C ALA A 89 9.15 4.88 1.95
N GLN A 90 10.10 5.82 1.82
CA GLN A 90 11.50 5.64 2.21
C GLN A 90 11.92 6.30 3.52
N THR A 91 11.37 7.50 3.81
CA THR A 91 11.69 8.32 5.00
C THR A 91 11.53 7.50 6.27
N ALA A 92 12.27 7.72 7.36
CA ALA A 92 11.97 7.10 8.67
C ALA A 92 12.74 7.72 9.83
N GLY A 93 12.24 7.51 11.05
CA GLY A 93 13.01 7.65 12.28
C GLY A 93 13.82 6.39 12.63
N ASP A 94 14.70 6.50 13.63
CA ASP A 94 15.57 5.40 14.09
C ASP A 94 14.89 4.41 15.05
N GLY A 95 13.64 4.66 15.42
CA GLY A 95 12.85 3.83 16.33
C GLY A 95 12.31 2.52 15.72
N ARG A 96 11.44 1.86 16.49
CA ARG A 96 10.74 0.62 16.11
C ARG A 96 9.50 0.94 15.25
N SER A 97 9.75 1.40 14.02
CA SER A 97 8.68 1.66 13.03
C SER A 97 8.56 0.50 12.05
N GLY A 98 7.33 0.11 11.71
CA GLY A 98 7.04 -0.94 10.73
C GLY A 98 7.57 -0.65 9.32
N GLY A 99 7.35 -1.55 8.37
CA GLY A 99 7.80 -1.37 6.99
C GLY A 99 7.09 -0.22 6.26
N GLY A 100 7.78 0.47 5.35
CA GLY A 100 7.09 1.34 4.39
C GLY A 100 6.28 0.50 3.39
N GLY A 101 5.19 1.05 2.86
CA GLY A 101 4.51 0.49 1.70
C GLY A 101 5.38 0.61 0.46
N GLY A 102 5.30 -0.38 -0.43
CA GLY A 102 5.85 -0.36 -1.78
C GLY A 102 4.97 0.47 -2.71
N GLY A 103 5.62 1.12 -3.66
CA GLY A 103 4.97 1.82 -4.77
C GLY A 103 4.97 0.97 -6.04
N PHE A 104 4.63 1.59 -7.16
CA PHE A 104 4.72 0.98 -8.47
C PHE A 104 6.17 0.70 -8.87
N ASN A 105 7.06 1.69 -8.66
CA ASN A 105 8.44 1.73 -9.16
C ASN A 105 9.48 1.25 -8.15
N SER A 106 9.17 1.25 -6.84
CA SER A 106 10.15 0.86 -5.82
C SER A 106 9.52 0.26 -4.57
N ASN A 107 10.31 -0.56 -3.88
CA ASN A 107 10.00 -1.09 -2.57
C ASN A 107 9.78 0.02 -1.54
N GLY A 108 9.09 -0.28 -0.44
CA GLY A 108 9.09 0.53 0.76
C GLY A 108 10.34 0.30 1.62
N ARG A 109 10.57 1.18 2.59
CA ARG A 109 11.71 1.06 3.51
C ARG A 109 11.60 -0.15 4.43
N SER A 110 12.62 -0.99 4.42
CA SER A 110 12.82 -2.06 5.40
C SER A 110 13.54 -1.58 6.66
N GLY A 111 13.27 -2.22 7.81
CA GLY A 111 14.10 -2.08 9.01
C GLY A 111 15.44 -2.82 8.89
N LYS A 112 16.39 -2.52 9.79
CA LYS A 112 17.76 -3.08 9.79
C LYS A 112 17.82 -4.61 9.85
N LYS A 113 16.86 -5.26 10.51
CA LYS A 113 16.75 -6.74 10.54
C LYS A 113 16.42 -7.36 9.18
N PHE A 114 15.90 -6.56 8.25
CA PHE A 114 15.54 -6.94 6.90
C PHE A 114 16.45 -6.26 5.87
N ASN A 115 17.73 -6.09 6.21
CA ASN A 115 18.76 -5.45 5.39
C ASN A 115 18.43 -3.99 4.98
N GLY A 116 17.58 -3.31 5.75
CA GLY A 116 17.31 -1.89 5.57
C GLY A 116 18.37 -1.00 6.22
N THR A 117 18.39 0.27 5.85
CA THR A 117 19.39 1.24 6.33
C THR A 117 18.98 1.93 7.64
N LYS A 118 17.67 1.99 7.95
CA LYS A 118 17.14 2.78 9.08
C LYS A 118 15.98 2.11 9.80
N GLY A 119 15.92 2.31 11.11
CA GLY A 119 14.88 1.77 12.00
C GLY A 119 15.03 0.28 12.29
N TRP A 120 14.27 -0.22 13.27
CA TRP A 120 14.37 -1.60 13.75
C TRP A 120 13.09 -2.44 13.60
N GLY A 121 12.07 -1.94 12.87
CA GLY A 121 10.81 -2.68 12.69
C GLY A 121 10.75 -3.54 11.42
N GLY A 122 9.55 -3.62 10.83
CA GLY A 122 9.21 -4.55 9.74
C GLY A 122 9.91 -4.31 8.41
N GLU A 123 9.82 -5.31 7.53
CA GLU A 123 10.25 -5.24 6.14
C GLU A 123 9.29 -4.37 5.34
N GLY A 124 9.84 -3.56 4.43
CA GLY A 124 9.02 -2.78 3.50
C GLY A 124 8.38 -3.68 2.45
N GLY A 125 7.16 -3.34 2.04
CA GLY A 125 6.49 -4.03 0.93
C GLY A 125 7.27 -3.86 -0.37
N LYS A 126 7.33 -4.89 -1.20
CA LYS A 126 7.94 -4.80 -2.52
C LYS A 126 7.06 -3.99 -3.45
N GLY A 127 7.67 -3.18 -4.31
CA GLY A 127 6.90 -2.46 -5.31
C GLY A 127 6.36 -3.40 -6.38
N PHE A 128 5.38 -2.94 -7.17
CA PHE A 128 4.75 -3.77 -8.21
C PHE A 128 5.79 -4.34 -9.19
N VAL A 129 6.67 -3.48 -9.73
CA VAL A 129 7.72 -3.93 -10.66
C VAL A 129 8.82 -4.78 -9.99
N GLN A 130 8.83 -4.86 -8.65
CA GLN A 130 9.66 -5.77 -7.86
C GLN A 130 8.92 -7.04 -7.43
N GLY A 131 7.75 -7.33 -8.02
CA GLY A 131 6.96 -8.54 -7.76
C GLY A 131 5.87 -8.37 -6.70
N GLY A 132 5.71 -7.18 -6.11
CA GLY A 132 4.55 -6.83 -5.29
C GLY A 132 4.38 -7.62 -3.99
N LEU A 133 5.39 -8.37 -3.52
CA LEU A 133 5.29 -9.14 -2.28
C LEU A 133 5.10 -8.23 -1.06
N GLY A 134 4.26 -8.63 -0.11
CA GLY A 134 4.10 -7.95 1.17
C GLY A 134 5.34 -8.04 2.06
N GLY A 135 5.55 -7.03 2.88
CA GLY A 135 6.65 -6.96 3.83
C GLY A 135 6.36 -7.79 5.08
N ARG A 136 7.37 -8.51 5.59
CA ARG A 136 7.27 -9.28 6.83
C ARG A 136 7.30 -8.42 8.08
N SER A 137 6.53 -8.81 9.09
CA SER A 137 6.67 -8.21 10.43
C SER A 137 7.95 -8.66 11.13
N MET A 138 8.49 -7.80 12.01
CA MET A 138 9.61 -8.15 12.88
C MET A 138 9.29 -9.31 13.85
N ASN A 139 8.03 -9.41 14.29
CA ASN A 139 7.56 -10.44 15.22
C ASN A 139 6.18 -10.97 14.80
N ASN A 140 5.96 -12.27 14.95
CA ASN A 140 4.64 -12.94 14.95
C ASN A 140 3.80 -12.85 13.65
N GLY A 141 4.41 -12.83 12.47
CA GLY A 141 3.70 -13.11 11.19
C GLY A 141 2.67 -12.06 10.74
N ILE A 142 2.81 -10.81 11.16
CA ILE A 142 1.91 -9.69 10.79
C ILE A 142 2.34 -9.09 9.44
N ASP A 143 2.31 -9.92 8.41
CA ASP A 143 2.84 -9.56 7.10
C ASP A 143 1.90 -8.60 6.37
N GLY A 144 2.44 -7.69 5.58
CA GLY A 144 1.64 -6.82 4.73
C GLY A 144 0.96 -7.59 3.60
N GLY A 145 -0.13 -7.04 3.07
CA GLY A 145 -0.67 -7.48 1.78
C GLY A 145 0.29 -7.13 0.63
N PHE A 146 -0.10 -7.37 -0.61
CA PHE A 146 0.77 -7.11 -1.77
C PHE A 146 1.24 -5.65 -1.86
N GLY A 147 2.54 -5.44 -1.67
CA GLY A 147 3.16 -4.13 -1.54
C GLY A 147 2.91 -3.42 -0.20
N GLY A 148 2.12 -3.97 0.72
CA GLY A 148 1.99 -3.46 2.08
C GLY A 148 3.23 -3.76 2.92
N GLY A 149 3.58 -2.87 3.86
CA GLY A 149 4.68 -3.08 4.80
C GLY A 149 4.26 -3.93 6.02
N GLY A 150 5.20 -4.70 6.57
CA GLY A 150 4.98 -5.48 7.80
C GLY A 150 4.83 -4.56 9.01
N GLY A 151 3.65 -4.57 9.65
CA GLY A 151 3.29 -3.58 10.68
C GLY A 151 3.26 -2.13 10.18
N GLY A 152 2.98 -1.92 8.88
CA GLY A 152 3.49 -0.78 8.12
C GLY A 152 2.50 -0.09 7.20
N GLY A 153 3.02 0.71 6.27
CA GLY A 153 2.19 1.47 5.32
C GLY A 153 1.56 0.62 4.22
N GLY A 154 0.45 1.09 3.66
CA GLY A 154 -0.26 0.39 2.58
C GLY A 154 0.50 0.42 1.26
N GLY A 155 0.35 -0.64 0.45
CA GLY A 155 0.88 -0.67 -0.92
C GLY A 155 0.04 0.16 -1.89
N GLY A 156 0.57 0.53 -3.05
CA GLY A 156 -0.21 1.26 -4.06
C GLY A 156 0.64 1.79 -5.21
N TYR A 157 0.12 2.79 -5.92
CA TYR A 157 0.90 3.52 -6.91
C TYR A 157 2.12 4.16 -6.24
N SER A 158 1.92 4.91 -5.16
CA SER A 158 3.00 5.25 -4.24
C SER A 158 2.75 4.61 -2.89
N GLY A 159 3.80 4.17 -2.21
CA GLY A 159 3.65 3.46 -0.94
C GLY A 159 3.25 4.39 0.20
N GLY A 160 2.37 3.91 1.08
CA GLY A 160 2.05 4.59 2.34
C GLY A 160 3.18 4.51 3.35
N ARG A 161 3.22 5.44 4.30
CA ARG A 161 4.26 5.48 5.34
C ARG A 161 4.04 4.42 6.43
N SER A 162 5.08 3.93 7.08
CA SER A 162 4.93 3.13 8.31
C SER A 162 4.45 3.95 9.52
N GLY A 163 3.75 3.33 10.46
CA GLY A 163 3.49 3.96 11.77
C GLY A 163 4.79 4.20 12.57
N ALA A 164 4.76 5.17 13.50
CA ALA A 164 5.93 5.55 14.30
C ALA A 164 6.26 4.57 15.44
N GLY A 165 5.37 3.61 15.75
CA GLY A 165 5.57 2.64 16.82
C GLY A 165 5.30 3.21 18.22
N ILE A 166 4.43 4.22 18.30
CA ILE A 166 3.92 4.83 19.54
C ILE A 166 2.42 4.56 19.66
N ASP A 167 1.85 4.82 20.84
CA ASP A 167 0.42 4.64 21.07
C ASP A 167 -0.42 5.58 20.19
N ASP A 168 -1.55 5.04 19.71
CA ASP A 168 -2.48 5.73 18.82
C ASP A 168 -1.75 6.32 17.60
N CYS A 169 -1.11 5.45 16.83
CA CYS A 169 -0.50 5.78 15.55
C CYS A 169 -0.87 4.75 14.48
N CYS A 170 -0.80 5.17 13.22
CA CYS A 170 -1.00 4.28 12.08
C CYS A 170 -0.01 4.59 10.97
N GLY A 171 0.28 3.57 10.17
CA GLY A 171 0.86 3.76 8.85
C GLY A 171 -0.14 4.45 7.93
N GLY A 172 0.38 5.14 6.93
CA GLY A 172 -0.44 5.74 5.89
C GLY A 172 -0.86 4.74 4.85
N GLY A 173 -2.01 4.98 4.22
CA GLY A 173 -2.44 4.23 3.05
C GLY A 173 -1.64 4.58 1.79
N GLY A 174 -1.61 3.66 0.83
CA GLY A 174 -0.98 3.85 -0.45
C GLY A 174 -1.71 4.86 -1.33
N GLY A 175 -0.98 5.48 -2.24
CA GLY A 175 -1.52 6.33 -3.29
C GLY A 175 -2.17 5.51 -4.40
N SER A 176 -3.12 6.10 -5.10
CA SER A 176 -3.83 5.50 -6.23
C SER A 176 -3.49 6.18 -7.55
N TYR A 177 -3.79 5.53 -8.67
CA TYR A 177 -3.56 6.06 -10.01
C TYR A 177 -4.69 5.64 -10.96
N ASN A 178 -5.09 6.52 -11.86
CA ASN A 178 -6.09 6.22 -12.89
C ASN A 178 -5.78 7.06 -14.14
N ASP A 179 -5.46 6.38 -15.25
CA ASP A 179 -5.22 7.00 -16.56
C ASP A 179 -6.41 6.79 -17.52
N GLY A 180 -7.55 6.34 -16.99
CA GLY A 180 -8.74 6.06 -17.77
C GLY A 180 -9.53 7.32 -18.12
N ASN A 181 -10.37 7.22 -19.14
CA ASN A 181 -11.44 8.19 -19.38
C ASN A 181 -12.64 7.90 -18.46
N ASN A 182 -13.55 8.87 -18.31
CA ASN A 182 -14.77 8.73 -17.51
C ASN A 182 -14.46 8.23 -16.08
N GLN A 183 -13.51 8.90 -15.43
CA GLN A 183 -13.04 8.46 -14.12
C GLN A 183 -14.10 8.68 -13.05
N ASP A 184 -14.25 7.68 -12.19
CA ASP A 184 -14.90 7.82 -10.89
C ASP A 184 -13.92 7.33 -9.82
N ASN A 185 -13.30 8.28 -9.13
CA ASN A 185 -12.30 8.02 -8.09
C ASN A 185 -12.88 8.29 -6.69
N GLU A 186 -14.20 8.16 -6.51
CA GLU A 186 -14.78 8.26 -5.18
C GLU A 186 -14.26 7.14 -4.27
N CYS A 187 -14.01 7.51 -3.01
CA CYS A 187 -13.66 6.56 -1.97
C CYS A 187 -14.82 5.58 -1.73
N CYS A 188 -14.47 4.44 -1.12
CA CYS A 188 -15.42 3.76 -0.24
C CYS A 188 -16.58 3.08 -0.98
N TYR A 189 -16.42 2.83 -2.29
CA TYR A 189 -17.37 2.10 -3.13
C TYR A 189 -17.60 0.65 -2.65
N ASN A 190 -16.56 0.05 -2.06
CA ASN A 190 -16.65 -1.20 -1.35
C ASN A 190 -15.99 -1.02 0.03
N THR A 191 -16.78 -1.12 1.09
CA THR A 191 -16.35 -0.83 2.46
C THR A 191 -15.94 -2.08 3.24
N VAL A 192 -16.08 -3.26 2.64
CA VAL A 192 -15.81 -4.55 3.30
C VAL A 192 -15.06 -5.48 2.34
N GLY A 193 -13.95 -6.03 2.82
CA GLY A 193 -13.22 -7.10 2.13
C GLY A 193 -11.93 -6.66 1.44
N TYR A 194 -11.42 -7.57 0.61
CA TYR A 194 -10.16 -7.41 -0.12
C TYR A 194 -10.34 -6.54 -1.38
N GLY A 195 -9.24 -6.27 -2.06
CA GLY A 195 -9.24 -5.66 -3.38
C GLY A 195 -10.10 -6.45 -4.37
N GLN A 196 -10.65 -5.74 -5.34
CA GLN A 196 -11.49 -6.29 -6.39
C GLN A 196 -11.16 -5.61 -7.72
N VAL A 197 -11.17 -6.38 -8.80
CA VAL A 197 -11.10 -5.87 -10.17
C VAL A 197 -12.29 -6.41 -10.95
N THR A 198 -13.12 -5.50 -11.46
CA THR A 198 -14.23 -5.82 -12.35
C THR A 198 -13.91 -5.25 -13.73
N ILE A 199 -13.94 -6.10 -14.75
CA ILE A 199 -13.67 -5.70 -16.13
C ILE A 199 -14.95 -5.85 -16.93
N THR A 200 -15.45 -4.74 -17.46
CA THR A 200 -16.65 -4.69 -18.29
C THR A 200 -16.27 -4.28 -19.71
N PHE A 201 -16.66 -5.09 -20.69
CA PHE A 201 -16.47 -4.75 -22.10
C PHE A 201 -17.54 -3.74 -22.53
N LEU A 202 -17.11 -2.57 -22.99
CA LEU A 202 -17.99 -1.53 -23.53
C LEU A 202 -18.04 -1.65 -25.06
N LYS A 203 -19.24 -1.54 -25.63
CA LYS A 203 -19.47 -1.57 -27.08
C LYS A 203 -19.43 -0.17 -27.66
#